data_AF-A0A1M7YX32-F1
#
_entry.id   AF-A0A1M7YX32-F1
#
_cell.length_a   1.000
_cell.length_b   1.000
_cell.length_c   1.000
_cell.angle_alpha   90.00
_cell.angle_beta   90.00
_cell.angle_gamma   90.00
#
_symmetry.space_group_name_H-M   'P 1'
#
loop_
_entity.id
_entity.type
_entity.pdbx_description
1 polymer ?
#
loop_
_entity_poly.entity_id
_entity_poly.type
_entity_poly.pdbx_seq_one_letter_code
_entity_poly.pdbx_strand_id
1 'polypeptide(L)'
;MNQRYLILCVDDEREILDSVSQDLDIFEEHFTLEAAESVSEAREVIAEYEQQGIKLALILCDHIMPEQTGIEFLIELNQHAPTLNSRKVLLTGQAGLDDTVEAINHACLDFYISKPWQGDQLREVVKNQLTQYMIKNESDLTGWMPILNTGEILSAISKHRHDFGE
;
A
#
# COMPACT_ATOMS: atom_id res chain seq x y z
N MET A 1 0.73 -16.66 -12.79
CA MET A 1 1.70 -15.60 -12.48
C MET A 1 2.12 -15.80 -11.03
N ASN A 2 3.40 -15.70 -10.68
CA ASN A 2 3.79 -15.69 -9.26
C ASN A 2 3.49 -14.28 -8.73
N GLN A 3 2.48 -14.14 -7.86
CA GLN A 3 2.25 -12.90 -7.12
C GLN A 3 3.46 -12.69 -6.20
N ARG A 4 4.30 -11.71 -6.53
CA ARG A 4 5.53 -11.39 -5.77
C ARG A 4 5.33 -10.23 -4.78
N TYR A 5 4.13 -9.69 -4.72
CA TYR A 5 3.82 -8.44 -4.04
C TYR A 5 2.51 -8.54 -3.27
N LEU A 6 2.56 -8.06 -2.03
CA LEU A 6 1.47 -8.08 -1.07
C LEU A 6 0.84 -6.68 -0.95
N ILE A 7 -0.50 -6.66 -0.97
CA ILE A 7 -1.35 -5.57 -0.50
C ILE A 7 -1.95 -6.05 0.82
N LEU A 8 -1.68 -5.32 1.90
CA LEU A 8 -2.20 -5.66 3.23
C LEU A 8 -3.18 -4.59 3.70
N CYS A 9 -4.38 -4.99 4.10
CA CYS A 9 -5.33 -4.13 4.80
C CYS A 9 -5.34 -4.46 6.30
N VAL A 10 -5.29 -3.45 7.15
CA VAL A 10 -5.28 -3.60 8.62
C VAL A 10 -6.34 -2.70 9.23
N ASP A 11 -7.32 -3.29 9.90
CA ASP A 11 -8.46 -2.62 10.51
C ASP A 11 -9.12 -3.57 11.51
N ASP A 12 -9.45 -3.12 12.73
CA ASP A 12 -10.10 -3.97 13.73
C ASP A 12 -11.59 -4.22 13.44
N GLU A 13 -12.17 -3.54 12.45
CA GLU A 13 -13.52 -3.74 11.98
C GLU A 13 -13.57 -4.64 10.73
N ARG A 14 -14.02 -5.90 10.89
CA ARG A 14 -14.14 -6.86 9.78
C ARG A 14 -14.98 -6.34 8.60
N GLU A 15 -16.04 -5.58 8.86
CA GLU A 15 -16.88 -5.00 7.80
C GLU A 15 -16.11 -4.02 6.89
N ILE A 16 -15.11 -3.32 7.46
CA ILE A 16 -14.20 -2.45 6.71
C ILE A 16 -13.24 -3.28 5.86
N LEU A 17 -12.65 -4.32 6.45
CA LEU A 17 -11.76 -5.24 5.73
C LEU A 17 -12.47 -5.90 4.53
N ASP A 18 -13.71 -6.35 4.72
CA ASP A 18 -14.53 -6.95 3.67
C ASP A 18 -14.82 -5.93 2.55
N SER A 19 -15.15 -4.69 2.91
CA SER A 19 -15.43 -3.61 1.95
C SER A 19 -14.19 -3.24 1.14
N VAL A 20 -13.03 -3.11 1.81
CA VAL A 20 -11.75 -2.84 1.13
C VAL A 20 -11.37 -4.00 0.22
N SER A 21 -11.53 -5.24 0.68
CA SER A 21 -11.19 -6.42 -0.12
C SER A 21 -12.05 -6.50 -1.37
N GLN A 22 -13.36 -6.22 -1.25
CA GLN A 22 -14.27 -6.16 -2.38
C GLN A 22 -13.90 -5.05 -3.38
N ASP A 23 -13.54 -3.87 -2.89
CA ASP A 23 -13.14 -2.75 -3.77
C ASP A 23 -11.82 -3.02 -4.51
N LEU A 24 -10.95 -3.85 -3.94
CA LEU A 24 -9.60 -4.15 -4.44
C LEU A 24 -9.46 -5.50 -5.15
N ASP A 25 -10.55 -6.24 -5.34
CA ASP A 25 -10.58 -7.55 -6.01
C ASP A 25 -9.88 -7.57 -7.38
N ILE A 26 -9.98 -6.47 -8.12
CA ILE A 26 -9.35 -6.28 -9.44
C ILE A 26 -7.82 -6.45 -9.42
N PHE A 27 -7.18 -6.28 -8.25
CA PHE A 27 -5.73 -6.40 -8.10
C PHE A 27 -5.28 -7.84 -7.83
N GLU A 28 -6.19 -8.75 -7.42
CA GLU A 28 -5.84 -10.11 -7.02
C GLU A 28 -5.20 -10.94 -8.14
N GLU A 29 -5.44 -10.64 -9.41
CA GLU A 29 -4.75 -11.37 -10.49
C GLU A 29 -3.23 -11.13 -10.52
N HIS A 30 -2.77 -10.01 -9.96
CA HIS A 30 -1.38 -9.55 -10.04
C HIS A 30 -0.70 -9.43 -8.66
N PHE A 31 -1.48 -9.24 -7.61
CA PHE A 31 -1.03 -9.04 -6.23
C PHE A 31 -1.68 -10.07 -5.31
N THR A 32 -0.98 -10.42 -4.23
CA THR A 32 -1.61 -11.08 -3.10
C THR A 32 -2.32 -10.02 -2.27
N LEU A 33 -3.59 -10.24 -1.95
CA LEU A 33 -4.38 -9.36 -1.10
C LEU A 33 -4.66 -10.08 0.23
N GLU A 34 -4.30 -9.43 1.33
CA GLU A 34 -4.52 -9.96 2.68
C GLU A 34 -5.14 -8.91 3.58
N ALA A 35 -5.78 -9.39 4.64
CA ALA A 35 -6.41 -8.58 5.67
C ALA A 35 -5.93 -9.02 7.05
N ALA A 36 -5.87 -8.08 7.99
CA ALA A 36 -5.53 -8.33 9.38
C ALA A 36 -6.42 -7.46 10.30
N GLU A 37 -6.93 -8.05 11.37
CA GLU A 37 -7.81 -7.40 12.36
C GLU A 37 -7.01 -6.70 13.48
N SER A 38 -5.68 -6.76 13.44
CA SER A 38 -4.81 -6.11 14.42
C SER A 38 -3.41 -5.87 13.89
N VAL A 39 -2.66 -4.99 14.57
CA VAL A 39 -1.24 -4.78 14.28
C VAL A 39 -0.42 -6.06 14.52
N SER A 40 -0.77 -6.86 15.53
CA SER A 40 -0.07 -8.13 15.79
C SER A 40 -0.21 -9.10 14.61
N GLU A 41 -1.44 -9.29 14.14
CA GLU A 41 -1.73 -10.14 12.98
C GLU A 41 -1.06 -9.60 11.71
N ALA A 42 -1.08 -8.28 11.50
CA ALA A 42 -0.40 -7.66 10.37
C ALA A 42 1.10 -7.97 10.35
N ARG A 43 1.78 -7.97 11.51
CA ARG A 43 3.19 -8.37 11.60
C ARG A 43 3.42 -9.83 11.25
N GLU A 44 2.53 -10.72 11.70
CA GLU A 44 2.60 -12.15 11.38
C GLU A 44 2.45 -12.38 9.88
N VAL A 45 1.45 -11.76 9.25
CA VAL A 45 1.23 -11.81 7.79
C VAL A 45 2.45 -11.29 7.03
N ILE A 46 2.99 -10.13 7.40
CA ILE A 46 4.19 -9.57 6.74
C ILE A 46 5.38 -10.55 6.85
N ALA A 47 5.63 -11.10 8.04
CA ALA A 47 6.75 -12.01 8.26
C ALA A 47 6.59 -13.33 7.51
N GLU A 48 5.37 -13.87 7.43
CA GLU A 48 5.07 -15.08 6.67
C GLU A 48 5.34 -14.87 5.18
N TYR A 49 4.80 -13.78 4.60
CA TYR A 49 4.95 -13.49 3.18
C TYR A 49 6.40 -13.14 2.81
N GLU A 50 7.13 -12.45 3.69
CA GLU A 50 8.55 -12.19 3.52
C GLU A 50 9.36 -13.50 3.40
N GLN A 51 9.06 -14.50 4.24
CA GLN A 51 9.72 -15.82 4.16
C GLN A 51 9.44 -16.55 2.85
N GLN A 52 8.30 -16.27 2.22
CA GLN A 52 7.93 -16.80 0.89
C GLN A 52 8.54 -15.98 -0.27
N GLY A 53 9.28 -14.90 0.03
CA GLY A 53 9.86 -14.00 -0.96
C GLY A 53 8.85 -13.04 -1.58
N ILE A 54 7.68 -12.86 -0.96
CA ILE A 54 6.64 -11.92 -1.35
C ILE A 54 6.86 -10.62 -0.57
N LYS A 55 6.97 -9.50 -1.29
CA LYS A 55 7.31 -8.21 -0.69
C LYS A 55 6.06 -7.40 -0.39
N LEU A 56 6.00 -6.75 0.77
CA LEU A 56 4.96 -5.76 1.05
C LEU A 56 5.09 -4.56 0.09
N ALA A 57 4.16 -4.44 -0.84
CA ALA A 57 4.11 -3.34 -1.79
C ALA A 57 3.29 -2.18 -1.26
N LEU A 58 2.15 -2.47 -0.63
CA LEU A 58 1.24 -1.47 -0.10
C LEU A 58 0.58 -1.96 1.19
N ILE A 59 0.41 -1.04 2.13
CA ILE A 59 -0.40 -1.26 3.33
C ILE A 59 -1.47 -0.16 3.46
N LEU A 60 -2.71 -0.58 3.67
CA LEU A 60 -3.85 0.23 4.09
C LEU A 60 -4.06 -0.02 5.57
N CYS A 61 -4.01 1.01 6.40
CA CYS A 61 -4.11 0.84 7.85
C CYS A 61 -5.13 1.81 8.42
N ASP A 62 -6.03 1.33 9.27
CA ASP A 62 -6.88 2.21 10.08
C ASP A 62 -6.04 3.02 11.06
N HIS A 63 -6.53 4.21 11.41
CA HIS A 63 -5.89 5.06 12.38
C HIS A 63 -6.04 4.55 13.82
N ILE A 64 -7.25 4.17 14.22
CA ILE A 64 -7.62 3.89 15.62
C ILE A 64 -7.89 2.41 15.77
N MET A 65 -6.87 1.68 16.20
CA MET A 65 -6.99 0.27 16.58
C MET A 65 -6.69 0.08 18.07
N PRO A 66 -7.17 -1.01 18.68
CA PRO A 66 -6.80 -1.38 20.04
C PRO A 66 -5.27 -1.52 20.19
N GLU A 67 -4.76 -1.17 21.38
CA GLU A 67 -3.36 -1.32 21.81
C GLU A 67 -2.34 -0.40 21.13
N GLN A 68 -2.34 -0.30 19.80
CA GLN A 68 -1.41 0.49 19.01
C GLN A 68 -2.12 1.22 17.87
N THR A 69 -1.81 2.49 17.66
CA THR A 69 -2.40 3.26 16.56
C THR A 69 -1.80 2.85 15.22
N GLY A 70 -2.57 3.02 14.13
CA GLY A 70 -2.05 2.76 12.79
C GLY A 70 -0.86 3.66 12.43
N ILE A 71 -0.83 4.90 12.92
CA ILE A 71 0.30 5.80 12.68
C ILE A 71 1.59 5.25 13.31
N GLU A 72 1.54 4.83 14.58
CA GLU A 72 2.69 4.22 15.25
C GLU A 72 3.18 2.97 14.51
N PHE A 73 2.26 2.14 14.04
CA PHE A 73 2.62 0.96 13.26
C PHE A 73 3.26 1.31 11.91
N LEU A 74 2.72 2.28 11.17
CA LEU A 74 3.28 2.70 9.89
C LEU A 74 4.66 3.36 10.06
N ILE A 75 4.91 4.07 11.17
CA ILE A 75 6.24 4.58 11.53
C ILE A 75 7.22 3.43 11.77
N GLU A 76 6.81 2.41 12.52
CA GLU A 76 7.61 1.20 12.78
C GLU A 76 8.02 0.51 11.47
N LEU A 77 7.10 0.37 10.51
CA LEU A 77 7.41 -0.19 9.20
C LEU A 77 8.47 0.61 8.41
N ASN A 78 8.62 1.92 8.65
CA ASN A 78 9.71 2.69 8.04
C ASN A 78 11.08 2.45 8.68
N GLN A 79 11.14 1.78 9.82
CA GLN A 79 12.40 1.44 10.50
C GLN A 79 12.93 0.06 10.09
N HIS A 80 12.15 -0.71 9.34
CA HIS A 80 12.48 -2.07 8.90
C HIS A 80 12.78 -2.11 7.40
N ALA A 81 13.99 -2.55 7.02
CA ALA A 81 14.42 -2.60 5.63
C ALA A 81 13.46 -3.33 4.66
N PRO A 82 12.80 -4.44 5.05
CA PRO A 82 11.86 -5.15 4.18
C PRO A 82 10.61 -4.33 3.82
N THR A 83 10.17 -3.45 4.73
CA THR A 83 8.92 -2.68 4.62
C THR A 83 9.15 -1.17 4.44
N LEU A 84 10.41 -0.73 4.47
CA LEU A 84 10.81 0.66 4.26
C LEU A 84 10.25 1.22 2.94
N ASN A 85 10.32 0.45 1.87
CA ASN A 85 9.89 0.89 0.54
C ASN A 85 8.39 0.71 0.28
N SER A 86 7.64 0.07 1.20
CA SER A 86 6.21 -0.15 1.02
C SER A 86 5.45 1.17 1.02
N ARG A 87 4.38 1.24 0.22
CA ARG A 87 3.48 2.38 0.20
C ARG A 87 2.55 2.33 1.40
N LYS A 88 2.39 3.45 2.09
CA LYS A 88 1.64 3.52 3.35
C LYS A 88 0.44 4.44 3.21
N VAL A 89 -0.75 3.86 3.25
CA VAL A 89 -2.03 4.57 3.11
C VAL A 89 -2.80 4.47 4.42
N LEU A 90 -3.12 5.62 5.01
CA LEU A 90 -3.94 5.68 6.22
C LEU A 90 -5.43 5.74 5.83
N LEU A 91 -6.27 4.90 6.42
CA LEU A 91 -7.73 5.01 6.41
C LEU A 91 -8.17 5.68 7.72
N THR A 92 -8.98 6.73 7.67
CA THR A 92 -9.39 7.44 8.90
C THR A 92 -10.80 8.02 8.82
N GLY A 93 -11.63 7.76 9.82
CA GLY A 93 -12.97 8.37 9.96
C GLY A 93 -12.98 9.75 10.63
N GLN A 94 -11.86 10.18 11.21
CA GLN A 94 -11.80 11.45 11.95
C GLN A 94 -11.42 12.61 11.02
N ALA A 95 -12.39 13.48 10.75
CA ALA A 95 -12.14 14.81 10.20
C ALA A 95 -11.55 15.71 11.31
N GLY A 96 -10.22 15.69 11.47
CA GLY A 96 -9.53 16.45 12.52
C GLY A 96 -8.02 16.28 12.47
N LEU A 97 -7.39 17.09 11.64
CA LEU A 97 -6.00 17.04 11.17
C LEU A 97 -5.01 17.68 12.16
N ASP A 98 -4.75 17.06 13.31
CA ASP A 98 -3.51 17.35 14.07
C ASP A 98 -2.57 16.13 14.01
N ASP A 99 -3.04 14.94 14.39
CA ASP A 99 -2.22 13.70 14.38
C ASP A 99 -1.85 13.26 12.94
N THR A 100 -2.74 13.46 11.97
CA THR A 100 -2.46 13.15 10.55
C THR A 100 -1.43 14.10 9.95
N VAL A 101 -1.39 15.37 10.39
CA VAL A 101 -0.40 16.35 9.93
C VAL A 101 0.99 15.98 10.46
N GLU A 102 1.09 15.53 11.71
CA GLU A 102 2.34 15.04 12.29
C GLU A 102 2.85 13.78 11.58
N ALA A 103 1.99 12.80 11.30
CA ALA A 103 2.37 11.59 10.54
C ALA A 103 2.84 11.89 9.11
N ILE A 104 2.23 12.87 8.44
CA ILE A 104 2.67 13.38 7.13
C ILE A 104 4.02 14.11 7.26
N ASN A 105 4.18 14.96 8.27
CA ASN A 105 5.41 15.73 8.50
C ASN A 105 6.62 14.83 8.82
N HIS A 106 6.39 13.65 9.39
CA HIS A 106 7.43 12.63 9.63
C HIS A 106 7.70 11.72 8.42
N ALA A 107 7.18 12.04 7.23
CA ALA A 107 7.40 11.32 5.97
C ALA A 107 7.01 9.83 6.00
N CYS A 108 6.13 9.43 6.93
CA CYS A 108 5.79 8.02 7.14
C CYS A 108 4.58 7.55 6.33
N LEU A 109 3.81 8.48 5.74
CA LEU A 109 2.61 8.20 4.96
C LEU A 109 2.79 8.69 3.52
N ASP A 110 2.26 7.90 2.58
CA ASP A 110 2.23 8.27 1.17
C ASP A 110 0.88 8.86 0.75
N PHE A 111 -0.18 8.49 1.45
CA PHE A 111 -1.53 8.99 1.20
C PHE A 111 -2.42 8.77 2.43
N TYR A 112 -3.56 9.47 2.47
CA TYR A 112 -4.63 9.19 3.42
C TYR A 112 -5.99 9.22 2.72
N ILE A 113 -6.93 8.38 3.18
CA ILE A 113 -8.29 8.31 2.68
C ILE A 113 -9.24 8.47 3.86
N SER A 114 -10.17 9.42 3.74
CA SER A 114 -11.22 9.62 4.73
C SER A 114 -12.30 8.53 4.62
N LYS A 115 -12.74 7.96 5.74
CA LYS A 115 -13.93 7.12 5.82
C LYS A 115 -15.18 8.03 5.93
N PRO A 116 -16.30 7.72 5.24
CA PRO A 116 -16.45 6.68 4.23
C PRO A 116 -15.82 7.09 2.88
N TRP A 117 -15.27 6.12 2.15
CA TRP A 117 -14.73 6.32 0.80
C TRP A 117 -15.72 5.84 -0.27
N GLN A 118 -15.43 6.19 -1.52
CA GLN A 118 -16.05 5.56 -2.69
C GLN A 118 -15.10 4.52 -3.27
N GLY A 119 -15.59 3.36 -3.69
CA GLY A 119 -14.73 2.28 -4.21
C GLY A 119 -13.82 2.73 -5.36
N ASP A 120 -14.33 3.57 -6.28
CA ASP A 120 -13.52 4.17 -7.35
C ASP A 120 -12.36 5.03 -6.82
N GLN A 121 -12.59 5.78 -5.74
CA GLN A 121 -11.56 6.60 -5.11
C GLN A 121 -10.46 5.73 -4.48
N LEU A 122 -10.85 4.68 -3.74
CA LEU A 122 -9.91 3.75 -3.13
C LEU A 122 -9.06 3.05 -4.21
N ARG A 123 -9.70 2.56 -5.27
CA ARG A 123 -9.01 1.92 -6.40
C ARG A 123 -8.00 2.84 -7.07
N GLU A 124 -8.39 4.08 -7.37
CA GLU A 124 -7.50 5.05 -8.00
C GLU A 124 -6.29 5.36 -7.11
N VAL A 125 -6.50 5.54 -5.79
CA VAL A 125 -5.40 5.76 -4.84
C VAL A 125 -4.47 4.55 -4.81
N VAL A 126 -4.99 3.34 -4.60
CA VAL A 126 -4.19 2.11 -4.55
C VAL A 126 -3.43 1.90 -5.85
N LYS A 127 -4.08 2.10 -7.00
CA LYS A 127 -3.44 2.02 -8.33
C LYS A 127 -2.29 3.00 -8.48
N ASN A 128 -2.48 4.26 -8.07
CA ASN A 128 -1.43 5.27 -8.10
C ASN A 128 -0.25 4.87 -7.21
N GLN A 129 -0.52 4.46 -5.97
CA GLN A 129 0.52 4.07 -5.03
C GLN A 129 1.30 2.83 -5.51
N LEU A 130 0.61 1.79 -5.97
CA LEU A 130 1.25 0.60 -6.55
C LEU A 130 2.05 0.93 -7.80
N THR A 131 1.58 1.84 -8.65
CA THR A 131 2.35 2.30 -9.82
C THR A 131 3.68 2.90 -9.38
N GLN A 132 3.66 3.79 -8.39
CA GLN A 132 4.88 4.42 -7.87
C GLN A 132 5.81 3.41 -7.19
N TYR A 133 5.26 2.41 -6.50
CA TYR A 133 6.05 1.32 -5.95
C TYR A 133 6.74 0.51 -7.05
N MET A 134 6.02 0.09 -8.09
CA MET A 134 6.57 -0.72 -9.16
C MET A 134 7.64 0.03 -9.95
N ILE A 135 7.41 1.30 -10.29
CA ILE A 135 8.41 2.14 -10.97
C ILE A 135 9.75 2.17 -10.21
N LYS A 136 9.72 2.13 -8.87
CA LYS A 136 10.93 2.18 -8.03
C LYS A 136 11.57 0.82 -7.80
N ASN A 137 10.79 -0.26 -7.80
CA ASN A 137 11.23 -1.57 -7.31
C ASN A 137 11.30 -2.66 -8.40
N GLU A 138 10.74 -2.43 -9.58
CA GLU A 138 10.74 -3.37 -10.69
C GLU A 138 11.50 -2.83 -11.91
N SER A 139 12.31 -3.70 -12.52
CA SER A 139 13.05 -3.37 -13.73
C SER A 139 12.23 -3.53 -15.00
N ASP A 140 11.27 -4.47 -15.01
CA ASP A 140 10.35 -4.67 -16.13
C ASP A 140 8.92 -4.32 -15.70
N LEU A 141 8.43 -3.21 -16.24
CA LEU A 141 7.10 -2.68 -15.93
C LEU A 141 6.01 -3.16 -16.89
N THR A 142 6.37 -3.90 -17.95
CA THR A 142 5.44 -4.26 -19.05
C THR A 142 4.27 -5.09 -18.54
N GLY A 143 4.53 -6.04 -17.62
CA GLY A 143 3.51 -6.88 -17.03
C GLY A 143 2.51 -6.15 -16.13
N TRP A 144 2.81 -4.92 -15.71
CA TRP A 144 1.98 -4.13 -14.81
C TRP A 144 1.04 -3.16 -15.53
N MET A 145 1.27 -2.89 -16.82
CA MET A 145 0.47 -1.94 -17.61
C MET A 145 -1.05 -2.24 -17.63
N PRO A 146 -1.51 -3.51 -17.66
CA PRO A 146 -2.96 -3.81 -17.68
C PRO A 146 -3.71 -3.37 -16.43
N ILE A 147 -3.03 -3.35 -15.27
CA ILE A 147 -3.66 -3.12 -13.96
C ILE A 147 -3.25 -1.79 -13.31
N LEU A 148 -2.06 -1.27 -13.63
CA LEU A 148 -1.51 -0.03 -13.10
C LEU A 148 -1.60 1.13 -14.11
N ASN A 149 -1.10 2.32 -13.75
CA ASN A 149 -1.18 3.49 -14.63
C ASN A 149 -0.18 3.39 -15.79
N THR A 150 -0.70 2.93 -16.94
CA THR A 150 0.07 2.78 -18.19
C THR A 150 0.79 4.06 -18.59
N GLY A 151 0.15 5.23 -18.48
CA GLY A 151 0.77 6.51 -18.85
C GLY A 151 2.01 6.85 -18.02
N GLU A 152 1.96 6.61 -16.71
CA GLU A 152 3.10 6.82 -15.81
C GLU A 152 4.21 5.80 -16.05
N ILE A 153 3.85 4.53 -16.27
CA ILE A 153 4.80 3.46 -16.60
C ILE A 153 5.56 3.79 -17.90
N LEU A 154 4.85 4.19 -18.95
CA LEU A 154 5.48 4.58 -20.23
C LEU A 154 6.43 5.76 -20.06
N SER A 155 6.02 6.76 -19.27
CA SER A 155 6.85 7.91 -18.94
C SER A 155 8.13 7.49 -18.20
N ALA A 156 8.02 6.59 -17.22
CA ALA A 156 9.17 6.07 -16.49
C ALA A 156 10.14 5.28 -17.38
N ILE A 157 9.61 4.37 -18.21
CA ILE A 157 10.42 3.61 -19.19
C ILE A 157 11.16 4.55 -20.15
N SER A 158 10.49 5.61 -20.63
CA SER A 158 11.10 6.59 -21.54
C SER A 158 12.22 7.37 -20.87
N LYS A 159 12.05 7.81 -19.62
CA LYS A 159 13.09 8.56 -18.87
C LYS A 159 14.34 7.71 -18.67
N HIS A 160 14.18 6.46 -18.24
CA HIS A 160 15.31 5.54 -18.09
C HIS A 160 16.07 5.33 -19.40
N ARG A 161 15.41 5.30 -20.57
CA ARG A 161 16.09 5.18 -21.87
C ARG A 161 16.90 6.42 -22.27
N HIS A 162 16.57 7.61 -21.76
CA HIS A 162 17.34 8.83 -22.02
C HIS A 162 18.58 8.92 -21.11
N ASP A 163 18.47 8.52 -19.85
CA ASP A 163 19.58 8.62 -18.89
C ASP A 163 20.77 7.68 -19.20
N PHE A 164 20.56 6.61 -19.98
CA PHE A 164 21.62 5.69 -20.44
C PHE A 164 22.07 5.96 -21.89
N GLY A 165 21.57 7.03 -22.51
CA GLY A 165 21.77 7.36 -23.92
C GLY A 165 22.79 8.48 -24.21
N GLU A 166 23.46 9.03 -23.19
CA GLU A 166 24.55 10.02 -23.33
C GLU A 166 25.90 9.47 -22.85
#